data_AF-A0A409XQW5-F1
#
_entry.id   AF-A0A409XQW5-F1
#
_cell.length_a   1.000
_cell.length_b   1.000
_cell.length_c   1.000
_cell.angle_alpha   90.00
_cell.angle_beta   90.00
_cell.angle_gamma   90.00
#
_symmetry.space_group_name_H-M   'P 1'
#
loop_
_entity.id
_entity.type
_entity.pdbx_description
1 polymer ?
#
loop_
_entity_poly.entity_id
_entity_poly.type
_entity_poly.pdbx_seq_one_letter_code
_entity_poly.pdbx_strand_id
1 'polypeptide(L)'
;MPNPETHTSAVPEGYALIPQSAQRKDGYLVPQFILPDLLQSFHAHREKKKMETTIVERKSSQVHSQPFVEIAEEHIKVPPNPDLSNEERLNIHAEVIAATNRLGASYKDVANRLYLAEVAKLKAVDLHKKGLANESQRIQNALIEFERKYWDNAHTDTNAVDGDVGIERSVTAQSGQDMTGALQYDRSGKSKGKGKGKGKGKARIIYE
;
A
#
# COMPACT_ATOMS: atom_id res chain seq x y z
N MET A 1 41.84 45.63 19.66
CA MET A 1 40.39 45.35 19.64
C MET A 1 40.20 44.07 18.85
N PRO A 2 39.65 42.99 19.43
CA PRO A 2 39.48 41.73 18.72
C PRO A 2 38.21 41.74 17.86
N ASN A 3 38.31 41.10 16.69
CA ASN A 3 37.28 40.99 15.66
C ASN A 3 36.25 39.91 16.07
N PRO A 4 34.93 40.13 15.97
CA PRO A 4 33.96 39.06 16.22
C PRO A 4 33.87 38.15 14.99
N GLU A 5 34.62 37.05 15.00
CA GLU A 5 34.38 35.92 14.09
C GLU A 5 33.01 35.32 14.42
N THR A 6 32.00 35.83 13.73
CA THR A 6 30.66 35.27 13.76
C THR A 6 30.69 34.09 12.81
N HIS A 7 30.82 32.87 13.34
CA HIS A 7 30.63 31.65 12.58
C HIS A 7 29.19 31.61 12.06
N THR A 8 28.97 32.17 10.87
CA THR A 8 27.73 32.06 10.10
C THR A 8 27.52 30.58 9.78
N SER A 9 26.67 29.93 10.57
CA SER A 9 26.14 28.60 10.26
C SER A 9 25.54 28.63 8.85
N ALA A 10 26.04 27.76 7.95
CA ALA A 10 25.67 27.70 6.54
C ALA A 10 24.24 27.15 6.29
N VAL A 11 23.40 27.10 7.31
CA VAL A 11 22.02 26.59 7.23
C VAL A 11 21.10 27.74 6.81
N PRO A 12 20.42 27.65 5.66
CA PRO A 12 19.46 28.65 5.23
C PRO A 12 18.34 28.84 6.25
N GLU A 13 17.87 30.09 6.40
CA GLU A 13 16.75 30.42 7.27
C GLU A 13 15.49 29.60 6.90
N GLY A 14 14.80 29.07 7.91
CA GLY A 14 13.64 28.19 7.72
C GLY A 14 13.97 26.72 7.43
N TYR A 15 15.25 26.33 7.41
CA TYR A 15 15.69 24.95 7.31
C TYR A 15 16.33 24.45 8.61
N ALA A 16 16.30 23.15 8.82
CA ALA A 16 17.00 22.44 9.87
C ALA A 16 17.90 21.38 9.23
N LEU A 17 19.13 21.26 9.72
CA LEU A 17 20.05 20.21 9.30
C LEU A 17 19.77 18.96 10.13
N ILE A 18 19.30 17.88 9.50
CA ILE A 18 19.16 16.58 10.16
C ILE A 18 20.46 15.79 9.95
N PRO A 19 21.27 15.60 11.00
CA PRO A 19 22.53 14.88 10.88
C PRO A 19 22.27 13.43 10.54
N GLN A 20 23.04 12.92 9.59
CA GLN A 20 22.88 11.58 9.05
C GLN A 20 23.45 10.50 9.99
N SER A 21 24.41 10.87 10.83
CA SER A 21 24.97 10.06 11.90
C SER A 21 25.53 10.95 13.01
N ALA A 22 25.78 10.38 14.19
CA ALA A 22 26.34 11.10 15.34
C ALA A 22 27.78 11.63 15.11
N GLN A 23 28.46 11.21 14.03
CA GLN A 23 29.86 11.51 13.75
C GLN A 23 30.09 12.38 12.52
N ARG A 24 29.10 12.56 11.63
CA ARG A 24 29.24 13.42 10.44
C ARG A 24 28.57 14.77 10.65
N LYS A 25 29.22 15.83 10.17
CA LYS A 25 28.65 17.18 10.09
C LYS A 25 27.71 17.35 8.88
N ASP A 26 27.69 16.37 7.98
CA ASP A 26 26.82 16.38 6.81
C ASP A 26 25.44 15.84 7.17
N GLY A 27 24.41 16.55 6.74
CA GLY A 27 23.03 16.25 7.06
C GLY A 27 22.09 16.75 5.98
N TYR A 28 20.86 16.28 6.04
CA TYR A 28 19.82 16.72 5.11
C TYR A 28 19.21 18.03 5.60
N LEU A 29 19.15 19.02 4.71
CA LEU A 29 18.40 20.25 4.98
C LEU A 29 16.91 19.97 4.78
N VAL A 30 16.14 20.10 5.86
CA VAL A 30 14.69 19.90 5.87
C VAL A 30 14.01 21.21 6.28
N PRO A 31 13.01 21.70 5.52
CA PRO A 31 12.23 22.85 5.95
C PRO A 31 11.61 22.63 7.33
N GLN A 32 11.75 23.61 8.23
CA GLN A 32 11.29 23.51 9.62
C GLN A 32 9.80 23.22 9.74
N PHE A 33 8.99 23.70 8.79
CA PHE A 33 7.54 23.47 8.81
C PHE A 33 7.14 22.01 8.56
N ILE A 34 8.02 21.19 7.96
CA ILE A 34 7.78 19.75 7.70
C ILE A 34 8.30 18.87 8.84
N LEU A 35 9.23 19.40 9.64
CA LEU A 35 9.91 18.64 10.69
C LEU A 35 8.95 17.96 11.70
N PRO A 36 7.88 18.63 12.19
CA PRO A 36 6.94 18.02 13.12
C PRO A 36 6.23 16.78 12.54
N ASP A 37 5.74 16.89 11.30
CA ASP A 37 5.00 15.82 10.61
C ASP A 37 5.90 14.63 10.28
N LEU A 38 7.15 14.92 9.91
CA LEU A 38 8.16 13.90 9.61
C LEU A 38 8.53 13.09 10.85
N LEU A 39 8.77 13.78 11.98
CA LEU A 39 9.05 13.13 13.27
C LEU A 39 7.86 12.28 13.74
N GLN A 40 6.65 12.80 13.61
CA GLN A 40 5.43 12.07 13.97
C GLN A 40 5.27 10.79 13.15
N SER A 41 5.49 10.88 11.84
CA SER A 41 5.42 9.74 10.92
C SER A 41 6.48 8.68 11.24
N PHE A 42 7.70 9.11 11.57
CA PHE A 42 8.77 8.22 11.98
C PHE A 42 8.46 7.46 13.28
N HIS A 43 7.90 8.16 14.28
CA HIS A 43 7.44 7.54 15.52
C HIS A 43 6.31 6.52 15.27
N ALA A 44 5.29 6.89 14.50
CA ALA A 44 4.19 6.00 14.16
C ALA A 44 4.67 4.72 13.45
N HIS A 45 5.61 4.85 12.51
CA HIS A 45 6.21 3.71 11.81
C HIS A 45 6.99 2.80 12.77
N ARG A 46 7.75 3.37 13.71
CA ARG A 46 8.49 2.61 14.71
C ARG A 46 7.57 1.84 15.66
N GLU A 47 6.48 2.45 16.10
CA GLU A 47 5.48 1.79 16.97
C GLU A 47 4.73 0.69 16.23
N LYS A 48 4.33 0.92 14.97
CA LYS A 48 3.72 -0.12 14.13
C LYS A 48 4.62 -1.35 13.99
N LYS A 49 5.91 -1.15 13.72
CA LYS A 49 6.89 -2.24 13.60
C LYS A 49 7.06 -3.04 14.89
N LYS A 50 6.84 -2.44 16.06
CA LYS A 50 6.89 -3.13 17.37
C LYS A 50 5.63 -3.94 17.66
N MET A 51 4.46 -3.55 17.13
CA MET A 51 3.19 -4.24 17.38
C MET A 51 2.98 -5.47 16.48
N GLU A 52 3.69 -5.56 15.34
CA GLU A 52 3.56 -6.65 14.37
C GLU A 52 4.16 -8.01 14.82
N THR A 53 4.72 -8.12 16.03
CA THR A 53 5.46 -9.33 16.50
C THR A 53 4.73 -10.23 17.51
N THR A 54 3.44 -10.06 17.77
CA THR A 54 2.72 -10.98 18.69
C THR A 54 1.33 -11.34 18.18
N ILE A 55 1.28 -12.28 17.24
CA ILE A 55 0.08 -13.09 16.99
C ILE A 55 0.40 -14.48 17.56
N VAL A 56 0.02 -14.69 18.82
CA VAL A 56 0.12 -15.98 19.50
C VAL A 56 -1.09 -16.82 19.10
N GLU A 57 -0.84 -18.02 18.56
CA GLU A 57 -1.83 -19.02 18.18
C GLU A 57 -2.78 -19.36 19.34
N ARG A 58 -4.09 -19.19 19.11
CA ARG A 58 -5.12 -19.79 19.94
C ARG A 58 -5.53 -21.14 19.35
N LYS A 59 -5.12 -22.22 20.02
CA LYS A 59 -5.68 -23.56 19.84
C LYS A 59 -7.16 -23.54 20.23
N SER A 60 -8.05 -23.91 19.32
CA SER A 60 -9.44 -24.21 19.64
C SER A 60 -9.93 -25.40 18.80
N SER A 61 -10.12 -26.52 19.49
CA SER A 61 -10.72 -27.74 18.99
C SER A 61 -12.24 -27.58 18.95
N GLN A 62 -12.85 -27.50 17.77
CA GLN A 62 -14.14 -28.16 17.55
C GLN A 62 -14.48 -28.33 16.07
N VAL A 63 -15.07 -29.49 15.83
CA VAL A 63 -15.37 -30.14 14.56
C VAL A 63 -16.74 -29.68 14.07
N HIS A 64 -16.79 -28.99 12.94
CA HIS A 64 -17.93 -28.96 12.02
C HIS A 64 -17.39 -28.74 10.60
N SER A 65 -17.99 -29.39 9.62
CA SER A 65 -17.63 -29.36 8.20
C SER A 65 -17.77 -27.95 7.62
N GLN A 66 -16.79 -27.08 7.89
CA GLN A 66 -16.76 -25.74 7.33
C GLN A 66 -16.06 -25.75 5.98
N PRO A 67 -16.55 -24.97 5.00
CA PRO A 67 -15.81 -24.76 3.76
C PRO A 67 -14.46 -24.14 4.11
N PHE A 68 -13.38 -24.80 3.70
CA PHE A 68 -12.02 -24.30 3.83
C PHE A 68 -11.51 -23.83 2.47
N VAL A 69 -10.58 -22.88 2.48
CA VAL A 69 -9.81 -22.49 1.31
C VAL A 69 -8.38 -23.00 1.53
N GLU A 70 -7.89 -23.85 0.64
CA GLU A 70 -6.54 -24.37 0.68
C GLU A 70 -5.59 -23.37 0.01
N ILE A 71 -4.65 -22.81 0.77
CA ILE A 71 -3.60 -21.93 0.25
C ILE A 71 -2.27 -22.51 0.72
N ALA A 72 -1.43 -22.95 -0.23
CA ALA A 72 -0.08 -23.46 0.03
C ALA A 72 -0.02 -24.53 1.14
N GLU A 73 -0.81 -25.60 1.01
CA GLU A 73 -0.90 -26.75 1.94
C GLU A 73 -1.53 -26.43 3.30
N GLU A 74 -1.95 -25.18 3.55
CA GLU A 74 -2.65 -24.78 4.76
C GLU A 74 -4.16 -24.63 4.51
N HIS A 75 -4.96 -25.33 5.32
CA HIS A 75 -6.43 -25.24 5.27
C HIS A 75 -6.91 -24.04 6.09
N ILE A 76 -7.17 -22.91 5.43
CA ILE A 76 -7.78 -21.75 6.08
C ILE A 76 -9.28 -22.03 6.22
N LYS A 77 -9.74 -22.27 7.47
CA LYS A 77 -11.16 -22.36 7.77
C LYS A 77 -11.80 -20.99 7.63
N VAL A 78 -12.76 -20.88 6.72
CA VAL A 78 -13.59 -19.68 6.63
C VAL A 78 -14.59 -19.74 7.79
N PRO A 79 -14.62 -18.72 8.69
CA PRO A 79 -15.62 -18.70 9.74
C PRO A 79 -17.02 -18.70 9.10
N PRO A 80 -17.99 -19.38 9.71
CA PRO A 80 -19.35 -19.38 9.21
C PRO A 80 -19.87 -17.95 9.20
N ASN A 81 -20.68 -17.62 8.19
CA ASN A 81 -21.37 -16.33 8.18
C ASN A 81 -22.16 -16.22 9.48
N PRO A 82 -21.97 -15.15 10.27
CA PRO A 82 -22.70 -14.98 11.50
C PRO A 82 -24.20 -14.95 11.19
N ASP A 83 -24.98 -15.66 11.99
CA ASP A 83 -26.43 -15.57 11.89
C ASP A 83 -26.86 -14.13 12.19
N LEU A 84 -27.73 -13.59 11.34
CA LEU A 84 -28.29 -12.26 11.55
C LEU A 84 -29.12 -12.27 12.83
N SER A 85 -28.92 -11.25 13.66
CA SER A 85 -29.77 -11.01 14.82
C SER A 85 -31.22 -10.76 14.39
N ASN A 86 -32.18 -11.01 15.28
CA ASN A 86 -33.58 -10.75 14.98
C ASN A 86 -33.85 -9.27 14.63
N GLU A 87 -33.12 -8.36 15.26
CA GLU A 87 -33.19 -6.92 14.97
C GLU A 87 -32.74 -6.61 13.54
N GLU A 88 -31.58 -7.13 13.11
CA GLU A 88 -31.09 -6.94 11.74
C GLU A 88 -32.08 -7.51 10.71
N ARG A 89 -32.65 -8.68 10.98
CA ARG A 89 -33.65 -9.29 10.09
C ARG A 89 -34.91 -8.43 9.96
N LEU A 90 -35.40 -7.87 11.06
CA LEU A 90 -36.54 -6.95 11.06
C LEU A 90 -36.21 -5.64 10.35
N ASN A 91 -35.02 -5.09 10.57
CA ASN A 91 -34.55 -3.87 9.92
C ASN A 91 -34.46 -4.04 8.40
N ILE A 92 -33.85 -5.14 7.92
CA ILE A 92 -33.79 -5.47 6.49
C ILE A 92 -35.21 -5.61 5.92
N HIS A 93 -36.11 -6.31 6.63
CA HIS A 93 -37.48 -6.46 6.17
C HIS A 93 -38.23 -5.12 6.07
N ALA A 94 -38.07 -4.24 7.07
CA ALA A 94 -38.66 -2.91 7.07
C ALA A 94 -38.12 -2.05 5.92
N GLU A 95 -36.82 -2.14 5.62
CA GLU A 95 -36.20 -1.45 4.48
C GLU A 95 -36.78 -1.94 3.14
N VAL A 96 -36.93 -3.25 2.97
CA VAL A 96 -37.53 -3.82 1.75
C VAL A 96 -38.97 -3.36 1.61
N ILE A 97 -39.77 -3.37 2.68
CA ILE A 97 -41.15 -2.86 2.65
C ILE A 97 -41.18 -1.38 2.28
N ALA A 98 -40.35 -0.55 2.91
CA ALA A 98 -40.29 0.87 2.62
C ALA A 98 -39.93 1.13 1.15
N ALA A 99 -38.95 0.41 0.61
CA ALA A 99 -38.56 0.50 -0.79
C ALA A 99 -39.63 -0.05 -1.75
N THR A 100 -40.32 -1.13 -1.39
CA THR A 100 -41.49 -1.65 -2.13
C THR A 100 -42.60 -0.61 -2.22
N ASN A 101 -42.96 0.02 -1.10
CA ASN A 101 -43.99 1.06 -1.08
C ASN A 101 -43.59 2.29 -1.91
N ARG A 102 -42.29 2.65 -1.90
CA ARG A 102 -41.77 3.79 -2.69
C ARG A 102 -41.69 3.51 -4.18
N LEU A 103 -41.34 2.29 -4.59
CA LEU A 103 -41.07 1.93 -5.98
C LEU A 103 -42.25 1.26 -6.69
N GLY A 104 -43.27 0.81 -5.94
CA GLY A 104 -44.39 0.03 -6.49
C GLY A 104 -43.95 -1.32 -7.09
N ALA A 105 -42.80 -1.85 -6.68
CA ALA A 105 -42.23 -3.09 -7.19
C ALA A 105 -42.43 -4.25 -6.21
N SER A 106 -42.44 -5.48 -6.71
CA SER A 106 -42.59 -6.67 -5.85
C SER A 106 -41.48 -6.76 -4.79
N TYR A 107 -41.82 -7.25 -3.60
CA TYR A 107 -40.87 -7.48 -2.50
C TYR A 107 -39.62 -8.22 -2.97
N LYS A 108 -39.78 -9.27 -3.78
CA LYS A 108 -38.69 -10.09 -4.30
C LYS A 108 -37.73 -9.29 -5.19
N ASP A 109 -38.27 -8.43 -6.05
CA ASP A 109 -37.44 -7.60 -6.93
C ASP A 109 -36.67 -6.54 -6.13
N VAL A 110 -37.35 -5.87 -5.19
CA VAL A 110 -36.72 -4.88 -4.31
C VAL A 110 -35.63 -5.49 -3.45
N ALA A 111 -35.91 -6.64 -2.81
CA ALA A 111 -34.92 -7.35 -2.01
C ALA A 111 -33.69 -7.76 -2.83
N ASN A 112 -33.91 -8.28 -4.05
CA ASN A 112 -32.81 -8.64 -4.94
C ASN A 112 -32.00 -7.41 -5.38
N ARG A 113 -32.64 -6.27 -5.65
CA ARG A 113 -31.96 -5.01 -6.00
C ARG A 113 -31.12 -4.48 -4.85
N LEU A 114 -31.65 -4.49 -3.62
CA LEU A 114 -30.90 -4.08 -2.42
C LEU A 114 -29.68 -4.99 -2.21
N TYR A 115 -29.86 -6.31 -2.35
CA TYR A 115 -28.75 -7.26 -2.28
C TYR A 115 -27.66 -6.95 -3.33
N LEU A 116 -28.04 -6.76 -4.59
CA LEU A 116 -27.08 -6.45 -5.66
C LEU A 116 -26.37 -5.11 -5.44
N ALA A 117 -27.09 -4.10 -4.95
CA ALA A 117 -26.53 -2.80 -4.62
C ALA A 117 -25.47 -2.93 -3.50
N GLU A 118 -25.75 -3.71 -2.47
CA GLU A 118 -24.81 -3.93 -1.37
C GLU A 118 -23.57 -4.72 -1.81
N VAL A 119 -23.76 -5.77 -2.62
CA VAL A 119 -22.64 -6.49 -3.23
C VAL A 119 -21.76 -5.57 -4.08
N ALA A 120 -22.36 -4.63 -4.81
CA ALA A 120 -21.60 -3.65 -5.59
C ALA A 120 -20.79 -2.70 -4.70
N LYS A 121 -21.35 -2.22 -3.58
CA LYS A 121 -20.61 -1.41 -2.59
C LYS A 121 -19.43 -2.17 -2.02
N LEU A 122 -19.63 -3.42 -1.61
CA LEU A 122 -18.56 -4.26 -1.06
C LEU A 122 -17.42 -4.46 -2.07
N LYS A 123 -17.74 -4.70 -3.35
CA LYS A 123 -16.73 -4.79 -4.42
C LYS A 123 -15.95 -3.49 -4.62
N ALA A 124 -16.62 -2.34 -4.52
CA ALA A 124 -15.96 -1.04 -4.63
C ALA A 124 -14.99 -0.81 -3.45
N VAL A 125 -15.39 -1.17 -2.23
CA VAL A 125 -14.53 -1.09 -1.04
C VAL A 125 -13.31 -2.01 -1.17
N ASP A 126 -13.50 -3.25 -1.64
CA ASP A 126 -12.40 -4.19 -1.87
C ASP A 126 -11.41 -3.68 -2.92
N LEU A 127 -11.91 -3.12 -4.03
CA LEU A 127 -11.07 -2.53 -5.07
C LEU A 127 -10.26 -1.34 -4.52
N HIS A 128 -10.89 -0.48 -3.71
CA HIS A 128 -10.22 0.64 -3.07
C HIS A 128 -9.11 0.17 -2.11
N LYS A 129 -9.40 -0.84 -1.28
CA LYS A 129 -8.41 -1.45 -0.38
C LYS A 129 -7.21 -2.02 -1.14
N LYS A 130 -7.45 -2.69 -2.27
CA LYS A 130 -6.39 -3.19 -3.15
C LYS A 130 -5.56 -2.06 -3.77
N GLY A 131 -6.21 -0.97 -4.18
CA GLY A 131 -5.54 0.23 -4.68
C GLY A 131 -4.57 0.81 -3.65
N LEU A 132 -5.03 0.98 -2.41
CA LEU A 132 -4.19 1.46 -1.30
C LEU A 132 -3.04 0.51 -0.98
N ALA A 133 -3.27 -0.81 -1.01
CA ALA A 133 -2.21 -1.79 -0.78
C ALA A 133 -1.09 -1.69 -1.83
N ASN A 134 -1.49 -1.52 -3.11
CA ASN A 134 -0.54 -1.34 -4.20
C ASN A 134 0.27 -0.05 -4.07
N GLU A 135 -0.36 1.05 -3.64
CA GLU A 135 0.32 2.31 -3.40
C GLU A 135 1.29 2.22 -2.22
N SER A 136 0.87 1.60 -1.12
CA SER A 136 1.75 1.32 0.02
C SER A 136 2.97 0.49 -0.40
N GLN A 137 2.78 -0.53 -1.24
CA GLN A 137 3.89 -1.33 -1.78
C GLN A 137 4.84 -0.47 -2.62
N ARG A 138 4.31 0.42 -3.46
CA ARG A 138 5.13 1.33 -4.28
C ARG A 138 5.96 2.29 -3.41
N ILE A 139 5.38 2.83 -2.35
CA ILE A 139 6.10 3.69 -1.39
C ILE A 139 7.20 2.92 -0.69
N GLN A 140 6.93 1.70 -0.22
CA GLN A 140 7.94 0.84 0.39
C GLN A 140 9.10 0.54 -0.59
N ASN A 141 8.78 0.20 -1.84
CA ASN A 141 9.80 -0.04 -2.85
C ASN A 141 10.65 1.21 -3.13
N ALA A 142 10.03 2.39 -3.18
CA ALA A 142 10.74 3.65 -3.39
C ALA A 142 11.67 3.99 -2.20
N LEU A 143 11.24 3.71 -0.96
CA LEU A 143 12.08 3.90 0.23
C LEU A 143 13.28 2.95 0.22
N ILE A 144 13.09 1.68 -0.15
CA ILE A 144 14.18 0.71 -0.30
C ILE A 144 15.18 1.17 -1.37
N GLU A 145 14.69 1.65 -2.51
CA GLU A 145 15.55 2.15 -3.59
C GLU A 145 16.34 3.40 -3.16
N PHE A 146 15.69 4.29 -2.42
CA PHE A 146 16.34 5.47 -1.83
C PHE A 146 17.45 5.07 -0.85
N GLU A 147 17.16 4.16 0.08
CA GLU A 147 18.14 3.66 1.05
C GLU A 147 19.33 3.00 0.35
N ARG A 148 19.09 2.19 -0.68
CA ARG A 148 20.15 1.56 -1.48
C ARG A 148 21.05 2.61 -2.15
N LYS A 149 20.47 3.59 -2.86
CA LYS A 149 21.24 4.67 -3.51
C LYS A 149 22.05 5.48 -2.51
N TYR A 150 21.48 5.71 -1.34
CA TYR A 150 22.15 6.43 -0.27
C TYR A 150 23.42 5.70 0.22
N TRP A 151 23.34 4.39 0.46
CA TRP A 151 24.48 3.58 0.85
C TRP A 151 25.54 3.41 -0.25
N ASP A 152 25.11 3.22 -1.51
CA ASP A 152 26.02 3.09 -2.66
C ASP A 152 26.89 4.36 -2.83
N ASN A 153 26.29 5.55 -2.65
CA ASN A 153 27.02 6.82 -2.70
C ASN A 153 27.95 7.01 -1.49
N ALA A 154 27.54 6.58 -0.29
CA ALA A 154 28.35 6.74 0.93
C ALA A 154 29.64 5.91 0.95
N HIS A 155 29.74 4.85 0.13
CA HIS A 155 30.91 3.96 0.04
C HIS A 155 31.83 4.25 -1.14
N THR A 156 31.43 5.13 -2.07
CA THR A 156 32.23 5.46 -3.26
C THR A 156 33.32 6.50 -2.98
N ASP A 157 33.18 7.34 -1.94
CA ASP A 157 34.10 8.45 -1.63
C ASP A 157 35.39 8.07 -0.88
N THR A 158 35.61 6.80 -0.50
CA THR A 158 36.78 6.39 0.31
C THR A 158 37.97 5.82 -0.46
N ASN A 159 37.89 5.62 -1.79
CA ASN A 159 38.97 4.99 -2.57
C ASN A 159 39.63 5.90 -3.63
N ALA A 160 39.38 7.21 -3.62
CA ALA A 160 39.95 8.15 -4.60
C ALA A 160 40.85 9.22 -3.95
N VAL A 161 41.77 8.81 -3.06
CA VAL A 161 42.92 9.65 -2.66
C VAL A 161 44.13 8.72 -2.52
N ASP A 162 44.79 8.42 -3.63
CA ASP A 162 46.24 8.62 -3.80
C ASP A 162 46.61 8.23 -5.24
N GLY A 163 47.01 9.19 -6.07
CA GLY A 163 47.29 8.91 -7.49
C GLY A 163 47.41 10.10 -8.42
N ASP A 164 48.30 11.02 -8.06
CA ASP A 164 49.17 11.75 -8.98
C ASP A 164 48.61 12.89 -9.88
N VAL A 165 49.41 13.94 -9.92
CA VAL A 165 49.21 15.25 -10.54
C VAL A 165 49.51 15.14 -12.04
N GLY A 166 48.50 15.39 -12.87
CA GLY A 166 48.66 15.55 -14.32
C GLY A 166 47.77 16.66 -14.86
N ILE A 167 48.29 17.87 -14.90
CA ILE A 167 47.66 19.03 -15.55
C ILE A 167 47.62 18.77 -17.07
N GLU A 168 46.45 18.50 -17.64
CA GLU A 168 46.24 18.73 -19.07
C GLU A 168 44.78 19.02 -19.48
N ARG A 169 44.59 20.26 -19.96
CA ARG A 169 43.72 20.72 -21.06
C ARG A 169 42.31 20.12 -21.26
N SER A 170 41.34 21.02 -21.07
CA SER A 170 40.30 21.43 -22.03
C SER A 170 39.59 20.34 -22.86
N VAL A 171 38.26 20.30 -22.80
CA VAL A 171 37.37 20.80 -23.87
C VAL A 171 35.92 20.69 -23.42
N THR A 172 35.23 21.82 -23.53
CA THR A 172 33.79 22.03 -23.42
C THR A 172 33.06 21.24 -24.51
N ALA A 173 32.09 20.41 -24.15
CA ALA A 173 31.06 19.94 -25.08
C ALA A 173 29.70 19.92 -24.37
N GLN A 174 28.95 20.99 -24.57
CA GLN A 174 27.49 20.99 -24.47
C GLN A 174 26.93 19.94 -25.44
N SER A 175 26.06 19.06 -24.96
CA SER A 175 25.05 18.42 -25.79
C SER A 175 23.83 18.15 -24.93
N GLY A 176 22.83 19.02 -25.10
CA GLY A 176 21.50 18.79 -24.55
C GLY A 176 20.82 17.67 -25.32
N GLN A 177 20.10 16.81 -24.60
CA GLN A 177 19.01 16.05 -25.17
C GLN A 177 17.91 15.93 -24.13
N ASP A 178 16.91 16.78 -24.31
CA ASP A 178 15.56 16.58 -23.81
C ASP A 178 15.01 15.26 -24.36
N MET A 179 14.57 14.38 -23.47
CA MET A 179 13.73 13.23 -23.82
C MET A 179 12.44 13.32 -22.99
N THR A 180 11.53 14.13 -23.50
CA THR A 180 10.12 14.17 -23.15
C THR A 180 9.49 12.81 -23.50
N GLY A 181 9.53 11.87 -22.54
CA GLY A 181 8.89 10.56 -22.67
C GLY A 181 7.39 10.66 -22.46
N ALA A 182 6.63 10.82 -23.56
CA ALA A 182 5.18 10.75 -23.58
C ALA A 182 4.69 9.34 -23.18
N LEU A 183 3.82 9.27 -22.16
CA LEU A 183 3.05 8.08 -21.80
C LEU A 183 2.02 7.77 -22.89
N GLN A 184 2.34 6.84 -23.79
CA GLN A 184 1.35 6.22 -24.68
C GLN A 184 0.63 5.09 -23.92
N TYR A 185 -0.63 5.34 -23.55
CA TYR A 185 -1.54 4.28 -23.12
C TYR A 185 -2.11 3.59 -24.35
N ASP A 186 -1.62 2.38 -24.62
CA ASP A 186 -2.18 1.54 -25.67
C ASP A 186 -3.47 0.87 -25.16
N ARG A 187 -4.61 1.39 -25.63
CA ARG A 187 -5.95 0.93 -25.29
C ARG A 187 -6.51 0.16 -26.48
N SER A 188 -6.11 -1.10 -26.68
CA SER A 188 -6.85 -1.98 -27.58
C SER A 188 -6.72 -3.46 -27.19
N GLY A 189 -7.86 -4.11 -26.97
CA GLY A 189 -7.89 -5.49 -26.49
C GLY A 189 -9.29 -6.02 -26.25
N LYS A 190 -10.20 -5.80 -27.21
CA LYS A 190 -11.47 -6.55 -27.30
C LYS A 190 -11.14 -8.03 -27.53
N SER A 191 -11.34 -8.90 -26.55
CA SER A 191 -11.51 -10.33 -26.82
C SER A 191 -12.99 -10.71 -26.71
N LYS A 192 -13.53 -11.07 -27.87
CA LYS A 192 -14.88 -11.62 -28.07
C LYS A 192 -14.95 -13.00 -27.40
N GLY A 193 -16.11 -13.29 -26.82
CA GLY A 193 -16.38 -14.55 -26.15
C GLY A 193 -16.32 -15.79 -27.04
N LYS A 194 -16.34 -16.94 -26.38
CA LYS A 194 -16.94 -18.18 -26.88
C LYS A 194 -17.33 -19.04 -25.68
N GLY A 195 -18.63 -19.19 -25.48
CA GLY A 195 -19.17 -20.23 -24.63
C GLY A 195 -19.01 -21.61 -25.27
N LYS A 196 -18.65 -22.58 -24.45
CA LYS A 196 -18.98 -24.02 -24.50
C LYS A 196 -18.78 -24.48 -23.04
N GLY A 197 -19.73 -25.04 -22.31
CA GLY A 197 -20.74 -26.01 -22.71
C GLY A 197 -20.39 -27.36 -22.09
N LYS A 198 -21.09 -27.68 -20.98
CA LYS A 198 -21.35 -29.03 -20.43
C LYS A 198 -20.18 -29.84 -19.85
N GLY A 199 -20.17 -29.94 -18.52
CA GLY A 199 -19.62 -31.08 -17.78
C GLY A 199 -20.45 -31.33 -16.53
N LYS A 200 -21.39 -32.29 -16.61
CA LYS A 200 -22.13 -32.79 -15.44
C LYS A 200 -21.17 -33.65 -14.60
N GLY A 201 -20.51 -33.06 -13.63
CA GLY A 201 -19.84 -33.79 -12.55
C GLY A 201 -20.85 -34.10 -11.46
N LYS A 202 -21.31 -35.35 -11.38
CA LYS A 202 -22.14 -35.82 -10.28
C LYS A 202 -21.31 -35.81 -9.00
N ALA A 203 -21.71 -34.98 -8.03
CA ALA A 203 -21.23 -35.05 -6.67
C ALA A 203 -21.61 -36.41 -6.07
N ARG A 204 -20.62 -37.13 -5.53
CA ARG A 204 -20.82 -38.22 -4.58
C ARG A 204 -20.32 -37.70 -3.24
N ILE A 205 -21.26 -37.32 -2.39
CA ILE A 205 -20.99 -37.04 -0.97
C ILE A 205 -21.10 -38.40 -0.28
N ILE A 206 -19.99 -38.86 0.30
CA ILE A 206 -19.94 -40.03 1.17
C ILE A 206 -20.09 -39.50 2.59
N TYR A 207 -21.07 -40.00 3.32
CA TYR A 207 -21.18 -39.82 4.76
C TYR A 207 -20.52 -41.04 5.40
N GLU A 208 -19.49 -40.82 6.21
CA GLU A 208 -19.11 -41.74 7.29
C GLU A 208 -19.60 -41.15 8.62
#